data_AF-A0A9Q1C4L0-F1
#
_entry.id   AF-A0A9Q1C4L0-F1
#
_cell.length_a   1.000
_cell.length_b   1.000
_cell.length_c   1.000
_cell.angle_alpha   90.00
_cell.angle_beta   90.00
_cell.angle_gamma   90.00
#
_symmetry.space_group_name_H-M   'P 1'
#
loop_
_entity.id
_entity.type
_entity.pdbx_description
1 polymer ?
#
loop_
_entity_poly.entity_id
_entity_poly.type
_entity_poly.pdbx_seq_one_letter_code
_entity_poly.pdbx_strand_id
1 'polypeptide(L)'
;MTTEKVSRWNFTSGTTGKSKMIPQDEYYVEKIFILKEALLHDVYPQLNPMQSELRDHCNSQLRKGGGGISVKAATALDDYITRDMIIYSSPSAAFMIGTEYEASNIYLLFTLRDKNVGSVSVTFVSLFVDVMKFLESN
;
A
#
# COMPACT_ATOMS: atom_id res chain seq x y z
N MET A 1 -14.38 17.44 -18.29
CA MET A 1 -14.79 16.17 -17.65
C MET A 1 -14.00 15.07 -18.35
N THR A 2 -13.35 14.19 -17.59
CA THR A 2 -12.65 13.03 -18.18
C THR A 2 -13.68 12.11 -18.84
N THR A 3 -13.34 11.52 -19.99
CA THR A 3 -14.19 10.56 -20.72
C THR A 3 -14.24 9.18 -20.05
N GLU A 4 -13.35 8.93 -19.09
CA GLU A 4 -13.26 7.66 -18.37
C GLU A 4 -14.27 7.60 -17.22
N LYS A 5 -14.85 6.40 -17.04
CA LYS A 5 -15.82 6.12 -15.98
C LYS A 5 -15.12 6.18 -14.62
N VAL A 6 -15.65 6.98 -13.70
CA VAL A 6 -15.19 6.96 -12.30
C VAL A 6 -15.54 5.62 -11.68
N SER A 7 -14.52 4.81 -11.37
CA SER A 7 -14.66 3.51 -10.73
C SER A 7 -14.67 3.62 -9.20
N ARG A 8 -13.97 4.62 -8.64
CA ARG A 8 -13.91 4.89 -7.19
C ARG A 8 -13.70 6.37 -6.87
N TRP A 9 -14.12 6.75 -5.67
CA TRP A 9 -13.81 8.05 -5.05
C TRP A 9 -12.74 7.89 -3.98
N ASN A 10 -11.75 8.78 -3.99
CA ASN A 10 -10.75 8.83 -2.93
C ASN A 10 -10.94 10.02 -2.03
N PHE A 11 -10.91 9.78 -0.71
CA PHE A 11 -10.79 10.89 0.22
C PHE A 11 -9.32 11.32 0.35
N THR A 12 -9.11 12.63 0.39
CA THR A 12 -7.80 13.21 0.66
C THR A 12 -7.61 13.49 2.16
N SER A 13 -6.36 13.47 2.61
CA SER A 13 -5.99 13.98 3.95
C SER A 13 -6.17 15.50 4.07
N GLY A 14 -6.01 16.24 2.96
CA GLY A 14 -6.29 17.67 2.92
C GLY A 14 -7.78 17.98 3.08
N THR A 15 -8.13 18.90 3.99
CA THR A 15 -9.51 19.30 4.26
C THR A 15 -9.70 20.81 4.12
N THR A 16 -10.92 21.21 3.81
CA THR A 16 -11.43 22.58 4.02
C THR A 16 -12.74 22.45 4.80
N GLY A 17 -12.66 21.79 5.97
CA GLY A 17 -13.80 21.36 6.79
C GLY A 17 -14.18 19.89 6.59
N LYS A 18 -14.33 19.44 5.33
CA LYS A 18 -14.52 18.01 4.99
C LYS A 18 -13.38 17.53 4.09
N SER A 19 -13.07 16.23 4.13
CA SER A 19 -12.15 15.61 3.17
C SER A 19 -12.67 15.78 1.75
N LYS A 20 -11.77 16.11 0.82
CA LYS A 20 -12.12 16.25 -0.60
C LYS A 20 -12.20 14.87 -1.22
N MET A 21 -13.11 14.71 -2.17
CA MET A 21 -13.25 13.48 -2.97
C MET A 21 -12.65 13.71 -4.35
N ILE A 22 -11.70 12.85 -4.73
CA ILE A 22 -11.06 12.88 -6.04
C ILE A 22 -11.45 11.59 -6.79
N PRO A 23 -11.93 11.68 -8.04
CA PRO A 23 -12.21 10.49 -8.83
C PRO A 23 -10.90 9.80 -9.19
N GLN A 24 -10.88 8.47 -9.14
CA GLN A 24 -9.71 7.68 -9.53
C GLN A 24 -10.14 6.51 -10.41
N ASP A 25 -9.31 6.22 -11.40
CA ASP A 25 -9.36 5.02 -12.23
C ASP A 25 -9.05 3.77 -11.39
N GLU A 26 -9.63 2.62 -11.76
CA GLU A 26 -9.45 1.40 -10.98
C GLU A 26 -8.00 0.92 -11.01
N TYR A 27 -7.29 1.14 -12.11
CA TYR A 27 -5.91 0.69 -12.34
C TYR A 27 -4.84 1.68 -11.89
N TYR A 28 -5.21 2.81 -11.27
CA TYR A 28 -4.24 3.86 -10.90
C TYR A 28 -3.11 3.32 -10.01
N VAL A 29 -3.47 2.51 -9.01
CA VAL A 29 -2.52 1.99 -8.04
C VAL A 29 -1.55 1.00 -8.69
N GLU A 30 -2.06 0.10 -9.53
CA GLU A 30 -1.26 -0.84 -10.33
C GLU A 30 -0.28 -0.11 -11.26
N LYS A 31 -0.74 0.94 -11.96
CA LYS A 31 0.10 1.77 -12.83
C LYS A 31 1.27 2.42 -12.05
N ILE A 32 1.02 2.89 -10.82
CA ILE A 32 2.08 3.45 -9.97
C ILE A 32 3.07 2.37 -9.54
N PHE A 33 2.61 1.17 -9.17
CA PHE A 33 3.52 0.09 -8.79
C PHE A 33 4.43 -0.31 -9.94
N ILE A 34 3.87 -0.56 -11.13
CA ILE A 34 4.65 -0.94 -12.30
C ILE A 34 5.71 0.13 -12.61
N LEU A 35 5.32 1.40 -12.58
CA LEU A 35 6.26 2.50 -12.81
C LEU A 35 7.36 2.58 -11.73
N LYS A 36 6.99 2.44 -10.45
CA LYS A 36 7.94 2.43 -9.32
C LYS A 36 8.97 1.32 -9.51
N GLU A 37 8.52 0.08 -9.76
CA GLU A 37 9.42 -1.08 -9.88
C GLU A 37 10.35 -0.96 -11.08
N ALA A 38 9.84 -0.49 -12.23
CA ALA A 38 10.67 -0.24 -13.42
C ALA A 38 11.76 0.81 -13.13
N LEU A 39 11.41 1.90 -12.47
CA LEU A 39 12.37 2.96 -12.11
C LEU A 39 13.39 2.49 -11.07
N LEU A 40 12.98 1.69 -10.08
CA LEU A 40 13.90 1.16 -9.07
C LEU A 40 14.94 0.24 -9.69
N HIS A 41 14.53 -0.62 -10.63
CA HIS A 41 15.45 -1.51 -11.33
C HIS A 41 16.49 -0.73 -12.16
N ASP A 42 16.07 0.37 -12.80
CA ASP A 42 16.97 1.21 -13.59
C ASP A 42 17.96 2.01 -12.74
N VAL A 43 17.51 2.53 -11.59
CA VAL A 43 18.32 3.41 -10.72
C VAL A 43 19.20 2.63 -9.74
N TYR A 44 18.71 1.46 -9.28
CA TYR A 44 19.38 0.63 -8.28
C TYR A 44 19.56 -0.80 -8.80
N PRO A 45 20.43 -1.01 -9.81
CA PRO A 45 20.62 -2.32 -10.45
C PRO A 45 21.16 -3.41 -9.50
N GLN A 46 21.67 -3.01 -8.33
CA GLN A 46 22.06 -3.94 -7.26
C GLN A 46 20.87 -4.57 -6.52
N LEU A 47 19.66 -4.00 -6.63
CA LEU A 47 18.45 -4.63 -6.13
C LEU A 47 18.14 -5.83 -7.03
N ASN A 48 18.40 -7.02 -6.52
CA ASN A 48 18.16 -8.25 -7.25
C ASN A 48 16.64 -8.49 -7.29
N PRO A 49 16.05 -8.88 -8.45
CA PRO A 49 14.65 -9.29 -8.54
C PRO A 49 14.22 -10.39 -7.56
N MET A 50 15.18 -11.10 -6.95
CA MET A 50 14.95 -12.13 -5.94
C MET A 50 15.00 -11.62 -4.50
N GLN A 51 15.29 -10.34 -4.29
CA GLN A 51 15.16 -9.71 -2.98
C GLN A 51 13.71 -9.30 -2.74
N SER A 52 13.25 -9.52 -1.52
CA SER A 52 11.92 -9.09 -1.10
C SER A 52 11.96 -7.68 -0.54
N GLU A 53 10.81 -7.00 -0.57
CA GLU A 53 10.62 -5.69 0.04
C GLU A 53 9.80 -5.84 1.34
N LEU A 54 10.24 -5.22 2.43
CA LEU A 54 9.36 -4.91 3.55
C LEU A 54 8.43 -3.78 3.12
N ARG A 55 7.12 -4.00 3.24
CA ARG A 55 6.14 -2.96 3.03
C ARG A 55 5.10 -2.91 4.13
N ASP A 56 5.13 -1.82 4.89
CA ASP A 56 4.11 -1.56 5.90
C ASP A 56 2.88 -0.89 5.25
N HIS A 57 1.76 -1.63 5.24
CA HIS A 57 0.50 -1.20 4.63
C HIS A 57 -0.72 -1.65 5.42
N CYS A 58 -1.45 -0.70 6.00
CA CYS A 58 -2.79 -0.92 6.55
C CYS A 58 -3.85 -0.52 5.53
N ASN A 59 -4.72 -1.45 5.14
CA ASN A 59 -5.71 -1.20 4.11
C ASN A 59 -6.92 -0.44 4.69
N SER A 60 -7.25 0.72 4.13
CA SER A 60 -8.37 1.50 4.63
C SER A 60 -9.70 0.79 4.35
N GLN A 61 -10.60 0.77 5.34
CA GLN A 61 -11.93 0.17 5.17
C GLN A 61 -12.72 0.81 4.02
N LEU A 62 -13.34 -0.04 3.20
CA LEU A 62 -14.25 0.38 2.13
C LEU A 62 -15.48 1.06 2.74
N ARG A 63 -15.76 2.30 2.33
CA ARG A 63 -17.04 2.96 2.58
C ARG A 63 -17.86 2.93 1.29
N LYS A 64 -19.15 2.61 1.39
CA LYS A 64 -20.06 2.76 0.25
C LYS A 64 -20.51 4.21 0.16
N GLY A 65 -20.23 4.85 -0.97
CA GLY A 65 -20.73 6.18 -1.29
C GLY A 65 -22.14 6.15 -1.87
N GLY A 66 -22.71 7.33 -2.11
CA GLY A 66 -23.96 7.47 -2.85
C GLY A 66 -23.83 6.87 -4.26
N GLY A 67 -24.88 6.20 -4.75
CA GLY A 67 -24.89 5.60 -6.08
C GLY A 67 -24.09 4.30 -6.22
N GLY A 68 -23.65 3.69 -5.12
CA GLY A 68 -22.96 2.39 -5.13
C GLY A 68 -21.48 2.44 -5.49
N ILE A 69 -20.91 3.64 -5.70
CA ILE A 69 -19.49 3.83 -5.96
C ILE A 69 -18.71 3.72 -4.65
N SER A 70 -17.58 3.01 -4.68
CA SER A 70 -16.71 2.84 -3.51
C SER A 70 -16.00 4.15 -3.14
N VAL A 71 -15.80 4.35 -1.84
CA VAL A 71 -15.03 5.45 -1.26
C VAL A 71 -13.92 4.87 -0.39
N LYS A 72 -12.66 5.17 -0.73
CA LYS A 72 -11.46 4.61 -0.06
C LYS A 72 -10.33 5.65 0.03
N ALA A 73 -9.27 5.37 0.79
CA ALA A 73 -8.04 6.16 0.71
C ALA A 73 -7.35 5.91 -0.64
N ALA A 74 -6.64 6.89 -1.21
CA ALA A 74 -6.01 6.75 -2.53
C ALA A 74 -5.02 5.57 -2.65
N THR A 75 -4.41 5.17 -1.54
CA THR A 75 -3.45 4.06 -1.43
C THR A 75 -4.09 2.73 -1.04
N ALA A 76 -5.41 2.71 -0.78
CA ALA A 76 -6.13 1.51 -0.43
C ALA A 76 -6.14 0.53 -1.60
N LEU A 77 -5.87 -0.73 -1.28
CA LEU A 77 -5.78 -1.80 -2.24
C LEU A 77 -7.14 -2.47 -2.44
N ASP A 78 -7.33 -2.98 -3.64
CA ASP A 78 -8.46 -3.79 -4.06
C ASP A 78 -7.97 -5.23 -4.26
N ASP A 79 -8.82 -6.23 -3.96
CA ASP A 79 -8.43 -7.64 -3.87
C ASP A 79 -7.70 -8.15 -5.12
N TYR A 80 -8.02 -7.62 -6.30
CA TYR A 80 -7.42 -8.07 -7.56
C TYR A 80 -5.91 -7.83 -7.63
N ILE A 81 -5.38 -6.81 -6.93
CA ILE A 81 -3.95 -6.46 -6.96
C ILE A 81 -3.11 -7.34 -6.04
N THR A 82 -3.74 -8.13 -5.18
CA THR A 82 -3.04 -9.00 -4.21
C THR A 82 -2.11 -10.00 -4.89
N ARG A 83 -2.41 -10.41 -6.13
CA ARG A 83 -1.54 -11.28 -6.95
C ARG A 83 -0.19 -10.64 -7.26
N ASP A 84 -0.15 -9.32 -7.38
CA ASP A 84 1.06 -8.57 -7.73
C ASP A 84 1.91 -8.27 -6.48
N MET A 85 1.38 -8.57 -5.27
CA MET A 85 2.07 -8.39 -3.99
C MET A 85 3.05 -9.54 -3.67
N ILE A 86 3.32 -10.45 -4.61
CA ILE A 86 4.27 -11.57 -4.43
C ILE A 86 5.72 -11.12 -4.22
N ILE A 87 6.04 -9.87 -4.59
CA ILE A 87 7.37 -9.27 -4.45
C ILE A 87 7.73 -8.88 -3.00
N TYR A 88 6.74 -8.89 -2.10
CA TYR A 88 6.93 -8.51 -0.70
C TYR A 88 7.30 -9.71 0.18
N SER A 89 7.99 -9.44 1.27
CA SER A 89 8.38 -10.46 2.26
C SER A 89 7.18 -11.13 2.95
N SER A 90 6.02 -10.46 2.94
CA SER A 90 4.79 -10.88 3.60
C SER A 90 3.79 -11.52 2.63
N PRO A 91 2.89 -12.40 3.10
CA PRO A 91 1.87 -12.99 2.26
C PRO A 91 0.91 -11.90 1.73
N SER A 92 0.43 -12.06 0.50
CA SER A 92 -0.49 -11.11 -0.15
C SER A 92 -1.75 -10.80 0.67
N ALA A 93 -2.23 -11.76 1.47
CA ALA A 93 -3.36 -11.56 2.38
C ALA A 93 -3.11 -10.49 3.46
N ALA A 94 -1.84 -10.23 3.83
CA ALA A 94 -1.48 -9.18 4.79
C ALA A 94 -1.90 -7.78 4.29
N PHE A 95 -1.88 -7.56 2.98
CA PHE A 95 -2.29 -6.30 2.34
C PHE A 95 -3.78 -5.99 2.45
N MET A 96 -4.58 -6.92 2.96
CA MET A 96 -6.01 -6.72 3.18
C MET A 96 -6.36 -6.44 4.64
N ILE A 97 -5.37 -6.48 5.54
CA ILE A 97 -5.58 -6.19 6.97
C ILE A 97 -5.88 -4.68 7.15
N GLY A 98 -6.99 -4.39 7.83
CA GLY A 98 -7.45 -3.01 8.07
C GLY A 98 -7.16 -2.47 9.47
N THR A 99 -6.47 -3.24 10.31
CA THR A 99 -6.02 -2.83 11.64
C THR A 99 -4.51 -2.59 11.59
N GLU A 100 -4.07 -1.39 11.94
CA GLU A 100 -2.65 -0.99 11.86
C GLU A 100 -1.75 -1.90 12.68
N TYR A 101 -2.12 -2.18 13.94
CA TYR A 101 -1.38 -3.09 14.82
C TYR A 101 -1.18 -4.49 14.21
N GLU A 102 -2.26 -5.10 13.70
CA GLU A 102 -2.21 -6.44 13.12
C GLU A 102 -1.39 -6.46 11.84
N ALA A 103 -1.55 -5.42 11.01
CA ALA A 103 -0.83 -5.28 9.75
C ALA A 103 0.69 -5.19 10.02
N SER A 104 1.12 -4.24 10.85
CA SER A 104 2.53 -4.03 11.16
C SER A 104 3.16 -5.24 11.85
N ASN A 105 2.44 -5.92 12.76
CA ASN A 105 2.92 -7.15 13.39
C ASN A 105 3.20 -8.24 12.34
N ILE A 106 2.26 -8.47 11.41
CA ILE A 106 2.43 -9.47 10.34
C ILE A 106 3.59 -9.09 9.42
N TYR A 107 3.67 -7.85 8.94
CA TYR A 107 4.78 -7.44 8.06
C TYR A 107 6.14 -7.63 8.73
N LEU A 108 6.27 -7.25 10.00
CA LEU A 108 7.50 -7.45 10.76
C LEU A 108 7.82 -8.93 10.96
N LEU A 109 6.84 -9.76 11.37
CA LEU A 109 7.02 -11.18 11.63
C LEU A 109 7.61 -11.92 10.42
N PHE A 110 7.09 -11.63 9.23
CA PHE A 110 7.57 -12.25 7.99
C PHE A 110 8.91 -11.67 7.54
N THR A 111 9.06 -10.34 7.58
CA THR A 111 10.29 -9.66 7.18
C THR A 111 11.48 -10.07 8.03
N LEU A 112 11.32 -10.16 9.35
CA LEU A 112 12.41 -10.54 10.26
C LEU A 112 12.89 -11.98 10.04
N ARG A 113 12.05 -12.85 9.46
CA ARG A 113 12.41 -14.22 9.10
C ARG A 113 13.00 -14.35 7.71
N ASP A 114 12.75 -13.39 6.84
CA ASP A 114 13.21 -13.41 5.46
C ASP A 114 14.65 -12.88 5.37
N LYS A 115 15.56 -13.76 4.93
CA LYS A 115 16.99 -13.44 4.78
C LYS A 115 17.28 -12.64 3.50
N ASN A 116 16.30 -12.52 2.60
CA ASN A 116 16.45 -11.90 1.29
C ASN A 116 15.83 -10.49 1.23
N VAL A 117 15.45 -9.90 2.37
CA VAL A 117 14.92 -8.53 2.40
C VAL A 117 16.00 -7.57 1.90
N GLY A 118 15.76 -6.93 0.77
CA GLY A 118 16.70 -6.00 0.12
C GLY A 118 16.33 -4.54 0.31
N SER A 119 15.05 -4.24 0.53
CA SER A 119 14.54 -2.88 0.65
C SER A 119 13.43 -2.76 1.69
N VAL A 120 13.22 -1.54 2.16
CA VAL A 120 12.10 -1.14 3.00
C VAL A 120 11.35 -0.01 2.31
N SER A 121 10.05 -0.18 2.11
CA SER A 121 9.18 0.83 1.52
C SER A 121 8.02 1.13 2.45
N VAL A 122 7.88 2.41 2.81
CA VAL A 122 6.77 2.91 3.62
C VAL A 122 6.12 4.11 2.93
N THR A 123 4.82 4.29 3.15
CA THR A 123 4.09 5.42 2.55
C THR A 123 4.48 6.75 3.21
N PHE A 124 4.75 6.71 4.53
CA PHE A 124 5.17 7.87 5.32
C PHE A 124 6.28 7.45 6.27
N VAL A 125 7.29 8.31 6.43
CA VAL A 125 8.41 8.06 7.37
C VAL A 125 7.93 7.90 8.80
N SER A 126 6.84 8.59 9.19
CA SER A 126 6.25 8.43 10.52
C SER A 126 5.81 6.99 10.80
N LEU A 127 5.22 6.31 9.82
CA LEU A 127 4.82 4.91 9.95
C LEU A 127 6.04 4.02 10.21
N PHE A 128 7.15 4.26 9.49
CA PHE A 128 8.38 3.50 9.74
C PHE A 128 8.90 3.73 11.16
N VAL A 129 8.89 4.98 11.66
CA VAL A 129 9.29 5.28 13.03
C VAL A 129 8.40 4.54 14.03
N ASP A 130 7.09 4.49 13.80
CA ASP A 130 6.15 3.80 14.67
C ASP A 130 6.35 2.28 14.65
N VAL A 131 6.62 1.70 13.47
CA VAL A 131 7.02 0.29 13.29
C VAL A 131 8.32 -0.03 14.04
N MET A 132 9.33 0.85 13.98
CA MET A 132 10.59 0.64 14.71
C MET A 132 10.40 0.71 16.23
N LYS A 133 9.61 1.66 16.73
CA LYS A 133 9.24 1.74 18.15
C LYS A 133 8.45 0.51 18.61
N PHE A 134 7.56 0.02 17.75
CA PHE A 134 6.82 -1.21 18.00
C PHE A 134 7.78 -2.40 18.17
N LEU A 135 8.80 -2.51 17.32
CA LEU A 135 9.84 -3.53 17.42
C LEU A 135 10.70 -3.39 18.69
N GLU A 136 11.01 -2.18 19.13
CA GLU A 136 11.77 -1.97 20.39
C GLU A 136 10.98 -2.36 21.65
N SER A 137 9.65 -2.35 21.57
CA SER A 137 8.75 -2.55 22.71
C SER A 137 8.23 -3.98 22.86
N ASN A 138 8.54 -4.89 21.93
CA ASN A 138 8.07 -6.29 21.90
C ASN A 138 9.23 -7.25 21.64
#